data_AF-A0A534PLF9-F1
#
_entry.id   AF-A0A534PLF9-F1
#
_cell.length_a   1.000
_cell.length_b   1.000
_cell.length_c   1.000
_cell.angle_alpha   90.00
_cell.angle_beta   90.00
_cell.angle_gamma   90.00
#
_symmetry.space_group_name_H-M   'P 1'
#
loop_
_entity.id
_entity.type
_entity.pdbx_description
1 polymer ?
#
loop_
_entity_poly.entity_id
_entity_poly.type
_entity_poly.pdbx_seq_one_letter_code
_entity_poly.pdbx_strand_id
1 'polypeptide(L)'
;MLRPKAMVLKRSALIPAEHLIKPPPTRFTHELIRSQPYYYTRGSGKPDGKFAAGTRVVLLEHDGEYCRVADAQGLCVETACRGLRALDAKETKRQAKSKK
;
A
#
# COMPACT_ATOMS: atom_id res chain seq x y z
N MET A 1 -11.56 -4.25 33.34
CA MET A 1 -10.95 -4.39 32.00
C MET A 1 -9.43 -4.53 32.17
N LEU A 2 -8.83 -5.66 31.83
CA LEU A 2 -7.38 -5.85 31.93
C LEU A 2 -6.68 -5.11 30.78
N ARG A 3 -5.66 -4.30 31.10
CA ARG A 3 -4.80 -3.70 30.07
C ARG A 3 -3.96 -4.81 29.41
N PRO A 4 -3.88 -4.86 28.07
CA PRO A 4 -2.97 -5.74 27.37
C PRO A 4 -1.52 -5.51 27.82
N LYS A 5 -0.76 -6.60 27.97
CA LYS A 5 0.64 -6.55 28.38
C LYS A 5 1.46 -5.95 27.24
N ALA A 6 2.23 -4.90 27.51
CA ALA A 6 3.08 -4.27 26.51
C ALA A 6 4.14 -5.26 26.03
N MET A 7 4.29 -5.41 24.71
CA MET A 7 5.24 -6.30 24.08
C MET A 7 6.11 -5.51 23.11
N VAL A 8 7.43 -5.62 23.24
CA VAL A 8 8.39 -4.95 22.35
C VAL A 8 8.54 -5.79 21.08
N LEU A 9 8.31 -5.16 19.92
CA LEU A 9 8.46 -5.82 18.63
C LEU A 9 9.94 -5.99 18.26
N LYS A 10 10.25 -7.08 17.56
CA LYS A 10 11.60 -7.36 17.04
C LYS A 10 11.94 -6.39 15.92
N ARG A 11 13.24 -6.19 15.63
CA ARG A 11 13.71 -5.34 14.51
C ARG A 11 13.14 -5.74 13.15
N SER A 12 12.80 -7.01 12.96
CA SER A 12 12.14 -7.51 11.74
C SER A 12 10.73 -6.95 11.53
N ALA A 13 10.14 -6.31 12.54
CA ALA A 13 8.88 -5.57 12.41
C ALA A 13 9.09 -4.14 11.91
N LEU A 14 10.34 -3.66 11.83
CA LEU A 14 10.64 -2.36 11.23
C LEU A 14 10.57 -2.50 9.72
N ILE A 15 9.83 -1.58 9.10
CA ILE A 15 9.79 -1.45 7.64
C ILE A 15 11.15 -0.89 7.20
N PRO A 16 11.87 -1.57 6.29
CA PRO A 16 13.12 -1.07 5.75
C PRO A 16 12.97 0.33 5.13
N ALA A 17 13.95 1.20 5.34
CA ALA A 17 13.90 2.58 4.84
C ALA A 17 13.83 2.67 3.31
N GLU A 18 14.39 1.68 2.60
CA GLU A 18 14.31 1.55 1.14
C GLU A 18 12.87 1.34 0.62
N HIS A 19 11.95 0.87 1.47
CA HIS A 19 10.53 0.69 1.16
C HIS A 19 9.67 1.87 1.64
N LEU A 20 10.29 2.98 2.05
CA LEU A 20 9.60 4.19 2.49
C LEU A 20 9.95 5.36 1.58
N ILE A 21 8.99 5.77 0.76
CA ILE A 21 9.10 6.95 -0.10
C ILE A 21 8.85 8.21 0.73
N LYS A 22 9.81 9.14 0.65
CA LYS A 22 9.73 10.47 1.25
C LYS A 22 9.95 11.54 0.17
N PRO A 23 9.05 12.52 0.03
CA PRO A 23 7.78 12.67 0.75
C PRO A 23 6.75 11.59 0.34
N PRO A 24 5.78 11.26 1.21
CA PRO A 24 4.70 10.34 0.84
C PRO A 24 3.93 10.85 -0.40
N PRO A 25 3.46 9.94 -1.26
CA PRO A 25 2.73 10.31 -2.46
C PRO A 25 1.39 10.97 -2.11
N THR A 26 1.11 12.12 -2.73
CA THR A 26 -0.14 12.88 -2.54
C THR A 26 -1.16 12.62 -3.64
N ARG A 27 -0.76 11.94 -4.72
CA ARG A 27 -1.61 11.61 -5.87
C ARG A 27 -1.59 10.11 -6.14
N PHE A 28 -2.74 9.48 -5.99
CA PHE A 28 -2.93 8.06 -6.26
C PHE A 28 -3.42 7.86 -7.69
N THR A 29 -2.94 6.81 -8.34
CA THR A 29 -3.29 6.47 -9.72
C THR A 29 -4.17 5.23 -9.80
N HIS A 30 -4.14 4.38 -8.78
CA HIS A 30 -4.87 3.11 -8.75
C HIS A 30 -5.53 2.89 -7.39
N GLU A 31 -6.55 2.05 -7.38
CA GLU A 31 -7.22 1.58 -6.17
C GLU A 31 -7.33 0.06 -6.23
N LEU A 32 -7.16 -0.58 -5.07
CA LEU A 32 -7.32 -2.01 -4.95
C LEU A 32 -8.81 -2.40 -4.97
N ILE A 33 -9.23 -3.20 -5.94
CA ILE A 33 -10.63 -3.67 -6.02
C ILE A 33 -10.93 -4.82 -5.05
N ARG A 34 -9.89 -5.49 -4.55
CA ARG A 34 -9.99 -6.62 -3.63
C ARG A 34 -8.81 -6.65 -2.69
N SER A 35 -9.01 -7.24 -1.52
CA SER A 35 -7.93 -7.41 -0.55
C SER A 35 -6.93 -8.44 -1.08
N GLN A 36 -5.65 -8.07 -1.17
CA GLN A 36 -4.62 -8.92 -1.75
C GLN A 36 -3.27 -8.76 -1.02
N PRO A 37 -2.40 -9.78 -1.06
CA PRO A 37 -1.10 -9.71 -0.40
C PRO A 37 -0.18 -8.66 -1.04
N TYR A 38 0.73 -8.12 -0.24
CA TYR A 38 1.87 -7.34 -0.70
C TYR A 38 3.18 -7.93 -0.18
N TYR A 39 4.26 -7.62 -0.90
CA TYR A 39 5.60 -8.13 -0.65
C TYR A 39 6.59 -6.97 -0.66
N TYR A 40 7.52 -6.95 0.29
CA TYR A 40 8.68 -6.06 0.25
C TYR A 40 9.70 -6.51 -0.79
N THR A 41 9.83 -7.82 -0.97
CA THR A 41 10.75 -8.41 -1.93
C THR A 41 10.05 -9.57 -2.64
N ARG A 42 9.92 -9.46 -3.97
CA ARG A 42 9.41 -10.55 -4.81
C ARG A 42 10.16 -11.86 -4.57
N GLY A 43 9.43 -12.97 -4.54
CA GLY A 43 10.01 -14.31 -4.41
C GLY A 43 10.33 -14.76 -2.97
N SER A 44 10.05 -13.94 -1.95
CA SER A 44 10.19 -14.34 -0.54
C SER A 44 9.24 -15.49 -0.11
N GLY A 45 8.24 -15.82 -0.96
CA GLY A 45 7.28 -16.91 -0.73
C GLY A 45 6.23 -16.61 0.35
N LYS A 46 6.47 -15.62 1.21
CA LYS A 46 5.57 -15.21 2.30
C LYS A 46 5.16 -13.75 2.12
N PRO A 47 3.85 -13.44 2.15
CA PRO A 47 3.41 -12.06 2.12
C PRO A 47 3.79 -11.33 3.40
N ASP A 48 4.37 -10.14 3.25
CA ASP A 48 4.73 -9.26 4.37
C ASP A 48 3.50 -8.61 4.99
N GLY A 49 2.43 -8.48 4.20
CA GLY A 49 1.12 -8.10 4.69
C GLY A 49 0.06 -8.18 3.61
N LYS A 50 -1.07 -7.54 3.89
CA LYS A 50 -2.24 -7.54 3.00
C LYS A 50 -2.79 -6.13 2.88
N PHE A 51 -3.05 -5.70 1.66
CA PHE A 51 -3.85 -4.51 1.43
C PHE A 51 -5.33 -4.83 1.52
N ALA A 52 -6.10 -3.87 2.01
CA ALA A 52 -7.55 -3.94 1.99
C ALA A 52 -8.09 -3.55 0.60
N ALA A 53 -9.29 -4.03 0.28
CA ALA A 53 -10.06 -3.48 -0.83
C ALA A 53 -10.37 -1.99 -0.55
N GLY A 54 -10.33 -1.16 -1.59
CA GLY A 54 -10.49 0.29 -1.52
C GLY A 54 -9.21 1.05 -1.14
N THR A 55 -8.10 0.36 -0.87
CA THR A 55 -6.82 1.04 -0.61
C THR A 55 -6.32 1.73 -1.88
N ARG A 56 -6.00 3.02 -1.75
CA ARG A 56 -5.54 3.87 -2.85
C ARG A 56 -4.02 3.89 -2.89
N VAL A 57 -3.48 3.58 -4.06
CA VAL A 57 -2.05 3.47 -4.26
C VAL A 57 -1.62 4.22 -5.50
N VAL A 58 -0.37 4.67 -5.50
CA VAL A 58 0.31 5.11 -6.71
C VAL A 58 1.02 3.91 -7.31
N LEU A 59 0.72 3.60 -8.56
CA LEU A 59 1.51 2.67 -9.35
C LEU A 59 2.84 3.37 -9.73
N LEU A 60 3.95 2.78 -9.32
CA LEU A 60 5.30 3.27 -9.62
C LEU A 60 5.90 2.54 -10.82
N GLU A 61 5.83 1.20 -10.79
CA GLU A 61 6.38 0.34 -11.83
C GLU A 61 5.42 -0.82 -12.12
N HIS A 62 5.38 -1.26 -13.38
CA HIS A 62 4.57 -2.39 -13.83
C HIS A 62 5.51 -3.45 -14.40
N ASP A 63 5.65 -4.58 -13.70
CA ASP A 63 6.54 -5.69 -14.06
C ASP A 63 5.71 -6.97 -14.29
N GLY A 64 5.03 -7.01 -15.44
CA GLY A 64 4.19 -8.14 -15.86
C GLY A 64 3.02 -8.40 -14.90
N GLU A 65 3.11 -9.47 -14.11
CA GLU A 65 2.03 -9.87 -13.19
C GLU A 65 2.07 -9.11 -11.85
N TYR A 66 3.21 -8.51 -11.51
CA TYR A 66 3.43 -7.77 -10.28
C TYR A 66 3.69 -6.30 -10.55
N CYS A 67 3.12 -5.46 -9.71
CA CYS A 67 3.16 -4.01 -9.82
C CYS A 67 3.77 -3.46 -8.55
N ARG A 68 4.74 -2.56 -8.69
CA ARG A 68 5.30 -1.82 -7.58
C ARG A 68 4.39 -0.62 -7.31
N VAL A 69 3.89 -0.56 -6.08
CA VAL A 69 2.91 0.44 -5.66
C VAL A 69 3.38 1.13 -4.39
N ALA A 70 2.96 2.39 -4.22
CA ALA A 70 3.10 3.07 -2.93
C ALA A 70 1.77 3.57 -2.37
N ASP A 71 1.57 3.37 -1.07
CA ASP A 71 0.38 3.82 -0.34
C ASP A 71 0.54 5.27 0.16
N ALA A 72 -0.55 5.86 0.68
CA ALA A 72 -0.58 7.19 1.31
C ALA A 72 0.45 7.39 2.43
N GLN A 73 0.86 6.31 3.09
CA GLN A 73 1.91 6.34 4.11
C GLN A 73 3.34 6.40 3.53
N GLY A 74 3.50 6.34 2.20
CA GLY A 74 4.79 6.23 1.53
C GLY A 74 5.34 4.80 1.47
N LEU A 75 4.55 3.80 1.87
CA LEU A 75 4.97 2.40 1.86
C LEU A 75 5.05 1.87 0.42
N CYS A 76 6.27 1.59 -0.07
CA CYS A 76 6.56 1.06 -1.38
C CYS A 76 6.72 -0.47 -1.34
N VAL A 77 5.81 -1.18 -2.00
CA VAL A 77 5.71 -2.65 -1.98
C VAL A 77 5.27 -3.18 -3.33
N GLU A 78 5.48 -4.46 -3.56
CA GLU A 78 5.02 -5.18 -4.75
C GLU A 78 3.71 -5.90 -4.48
N THR A 79 2.77 -5.83 -5.42
CA THR A 79 1.48 -6.53 -5.32
C THR A 79 0.98 -6.95 -6.70
N ALA A 80 0.00 -7.85 -6.77
CA ALA A 80 -0.51 -8.34 -8.04
C ALA A 80 -1.22 -7.23 -8.84
N CYS A 81 -0.82 -7.01 -10.10
CA CYS A 81 -1.42 -5.98 -10.95
C CYS A 81 -2.92 -6.21 -11.21
N ARG A 82 -3.35 -7.48 -11.28
CA ARG A 82 -4.73 -7.87 -11.60
C ARG A 82 -5.80 -7.36 -10.61
N GLY A 83 -5.42 -7.02 -9.37
CA GLY A 83 -6.36 -6.47 -8.39
C GLY A 83 -6.30 -4.96 -8.26
N LEU A 84 -5.59 -4.27 -9.16
CA LEU A 84 -5.56 -2.83 -9.24
C LEU A 84 -6.53 -2.34 -10.31
N ARG A 85 -7.26 -1.28 -10.00
CA ARG A 85 -8.08 -0.54 -10.95
C ARG A 85 -7.54 0.88 -11.06
N ALA A 86 -7.38 1.37 -12.28
CA ALA A 86 -7.00 2.76 -12.51
C ALA A 86 -8.08 3.70 -11.95
N LEU A 87 -7.66 4.67 -11.15
CA LEU A 87 -8.49 5.77 -10.70
C LEU A 87 -8.53 6.80 -11.82
N ASP A 88 -9.65 6.85 -12.53
CA ASP A 88 -9.87 7.86 -13.56
C ASP A 88 -9.76 9.27 -12.94
N ALA A 89 -9.11 10.20 -13.64
CA ALA A 89 -8.73 11.52 -13.12
C ALA A 89 -9.91 12.40 -12.65
N LYS A 90 -11.16 11.94 -12.83
CA LYS A 90 -12.38 12.60 -12.38
C LYS A 90 -12.74 12.33 -10.92
N GLU A 91 -12.23 11.26 -10.29
CA GLU A 91 -12.68 10.84 -8.95
C GLU A 91 -11.95 11.54 -7.79
N THR A 92 -10.83 12.21 -8.05
CA THR A 92 -10.13 13.07 -7.09
C THR A 92 -10.95 14.29 -6.64
N LYS A 93 -12.03 14.66 -7.36
CA LYS A 93 -12.93 15.75 -6.95
C LYS A 93 -13.91 15.39 -5.83
N ARG A 94 -14.10 14.11 -5.48
CA ARG A 94 -15.08 13.73 -4.44
C ARG A 94 -14.51 13.72 -3.02
N GLN A 95 -13.21 13.47 -2.83
CA GLN A 95 -12.63 13.36 -1.49
C GLN A 95 -12.18 14.70 -0.87
N ALA A 96 -12.05 15.77 -1.65
CA ALA A 96 -11.73 17.10 -1.13
C ALA A 96 -12.94 17.83 -0.46
N LYS A 97 -14.13 17.22 -0.43
CA LYS A 97 -15.37 17.84 0.07
C LYS A 97 -15.80 17.44 1.49
N SER A 98 -15.05 16.58 2.18
CA SER A 98 -15.39 16.14 3.56
C SER A 98 -14.44 16.73 4.60
N LYS A 99 -14.34 18.05 4.62
CA LYS A 99 -13.85 18.83 5.76
C LYS A 99 -14.54 20.20 5.66
N LYS A 100 -15.73 20.29 6.25
CA LYS A 100 -16.42 21.55 6.50
C LYS A 100 -16.85 21.55 7.95
#